data_AF-A0A956L0M8-F1
#
_entry.id   AF-A0A956L0M8-F1
#
_cell.length_a   1.000
_cell.length_b   1.000
_cell.length_c   1.000
_cell.angle_alpha   90.00
_cell.angle_beta   90.00
_cell.angle_gamma   90.00
#
_symmetry.space_group_name_H-M   'P 1'
#
loop_
_entity.id
_entity.type
_entity.pdbx_description
1 polymer ?
#
loop_
_entity_poly.entity_id
_entity_poly.type
_entity_poly.pdbx_seq_one_letter_code
_entity_poly.pdbx_strand_id
1 'polypeptide(L)'
;MEPGDADALLYFNGIDVATGGYGQAPMSEAQLAALVTGQPLPDNRDDLRQRVKRDEQDREKHFGVKAGVDATDLAQAGWGVVFAHGEDPAVREALRPLLDLRRAQATRTDERRYRELWGPAAYRPKEGEKKAGFLRRSGAAPWGPADPDLMPYYLLLVGSPERIPYVFQYELDVQYAVGRLWFPTVEQYAH
;
A
#
# COMPACT_ATOMS: atom_id res chain seq x y z
N MET A 1 42.92 -15.26 -17.11
CA MET A 1 41.57 -14.67 -17.01
C MET A 1 41.03 -14.75 -18.42
N GLU A 2 40.23 -15.78 -18.70
CA GLU A 2 39.71 -16.04 -20.06
C GLU A 2 38.92 -14.82 -20.55
N PRO A 3 39.03 -14.43 -21.84
CA PRO A 3 38.23 -13.35 -22.39
C PRO A 3 36.77 -13.82 -22.39
N GLY A 4 35.96 -13.26 -21.49
CA GLY A 4 34.52 -13.49 -21.47
C GLY A 4 33.90 -13.10 -22.82
N ASP A 5 33.05 -13.97 -23.33
CA ASP A 5 32.39 -13.90 -24.63
C ASP A 5 31.60 -12.58 -24.75
N ALA A 6 32.16 -11.59 -25.44
CA ALA A 6 31.59 -10.25 -25.56
C ALA A 6 30.25 -10.20 -26.32
N ASP A 7 29.83 -11.34 -26.90
CA ASP A 7 28.55 -11.55 -27.60
C ASP A 7 27.53 -12.36 -26.77
N ALA A 8 27.82 -12.67 -25.50
CA ALA A 8 26.84 -13.31 -24.63
C ALA A 8 25.61 -12.41 -24.42
N LEU A 9 24.46 -12.87 -24.91
CA LEU A 9 23.18 -12.18 -24.74
C LEU A 9 22.66 -12.40 -23.32
N LEU A 10 22.36 -11.29 -22.63
CA LEU A 10 21.67 -11.29 -21.34
C LEU A 10 20.17 -11.44 -21.58
N TYR A 11 19.55 -12.36 -20.86
CA TYR A 11 18.11 -12.60 -20.89
C TYR A 11 17.47 -12.03 -19.62
N PHE A 12 16.43 -11.21 -19.78
CA PHE A 12 15.74 -10.57 -18.67
C PHE A 12 14.45 -11.31 -18.36
N ASN A 13 14.23 -11.63 -17.08
CA ASN A 13 13.09 -12.43 -16.62
C ASN A 13 11.74 -11.67 -16.60
N GLY A 14 11.65 -10.51 -17.24
CA GLY A 14 10.40 -9.76 -17.37
C GLY A 14 9.56 -10.34 -18.50
N ILE A 15 8.26 -10.54 -18.27
CA ILE A 15 7.29 -10.91 -19.31
C ILE A 15 6.31 -9.74 -19.49
N ASP A 16 6.11 -9.33 -20.73
CA ASP A 16 5.10 -8.34 -21.11
C ASP A 16 3.71 -9.01 -21.05
N VAL A 17 2.86 -8.53 -20.14
CA VAL A 17 1.56 -9.16 -19.85
C VAL A 17 0.54 -8.96 -20.99
N ALA A 18 0.73 -7.96 -21.85
CA ALA A 18 -0.18 -7.67 -22.96
C ALA A 18 0.15 -8.53 -24.21
N THR A 19 1.42 -8.87 -24.39
CA THR A 19 1.91 -9.55 -25.60
C THR A 19 2.41 -10.98 -25.35
N GLY A 20 2.65 -11.35 -24.09
CA GLY A 20 3.17 -12.67 -23.69
C GLY A 20 4.64 -12.90 -24.02
N GLY A 21 5.34 -11.90 -24.57
CA GLY A 21 6.77 -11.95 -24.87
C GLY A 21 7.66 -11.46 -23.72
N TYR A 22 8.97 -11.41 -23.94
CA TYR A 22 9.89 -10.80 -22.97
C TYR A 22 9.65 -9.28 -22.88
N GLY A 23 9.57 -8.76 -21.65
CA GLY A 23 9.38 -7.34 -21.37
C GLY A 23 10.55 -6.46 -21.82
N GLN A 24 11.74 -7.04 -21.98
CA GLN A 24 12.86 -6.44 -22.70
C GLN A 24 13.52 -7.50 -23.57
N ALA A 25 13.88 -7.12 -24.80
CA ALA A 25 14.59 -8.02 -25.69
C ALA A 25 15.98 -8.36 -25.10
N PRO A 26 16.48 -9.60 -25.29
CA PRO A 26 17.84 -9.94 -24.90
C PRO A 26 18.85 -8.98 -25.53
N MET A 27 19.84 -8.54 -24.75
CA MET A 27 20.86 -7.60 -25.21
C MET A 27 22.23 -7.99 -24.65
N SER A 28 23.31 -7.63 -25.32
CA SER A 28 24.66 -7.95 -24.84
C SER A 28 25.03 -7.12 -23.60
N GLU A 29 26.06 -7.57 -22.87
CA GLU A 29 26.59 -6.83 -21.72
C GLU A 29 27.03 -5.41 -22.10
N ALA A 30 27.61 -5.22 -23.29
CA ALA A 30 28.02 -3.92 -23.80
C ALA A 30 26.81 -3.00 -24.08
N GLN A 31 25.71 -3.55 -24.58
CA GLN A 31 24.46 -2.81 -24.80
C GLN A 31 23.80 -2.41 -23.47
N LEU A 32 23.80 -3.31 -22.48
CA LEU A 32 23.32 -3.01 -21.13
C LEU A 32 24.17 -1.93 -20.46
N ALA A 33 25.50 -2.02 -20.57
CA ALA A 33 26.42 -1.02 -20.03
C ALA A 33 26.20 0.36 -20.68
N ALA A 34 25.98 0.43 -21.99
CA ALA A 34 25.64 1.66 -22.69
C ALA A 34 24.29 2.26 -22.23
N LEU A 35 23.30 1.40 -21.97
CA LEU A 35 21.98 1.79 -21.46
C LEU A 35 22.07 2.42 -20.05
N VAL A 36 22.85 1.81 -19.15
CA VAL A 36 23.04 2.27 -17.76
C VAL A 36 23.90 3.54 -17.69
N THR A 37 24.86 3.70 -18.62
CA THR A 37 25.77 4.85 -18.67
C THR A 37 25.26 6.04 -19.50
N GLY A 38 24.06 5.94 -20.08
CA GLY A 38 23.39 7.05 -20.76
C GLY A 38 23.93 7.39 -22.17
N GLN A 39 24.68 6.49 -22.80
CA GLN A 39 25.11 6.62 -24.20
C GLN A 39 23.96 6.25 -25.17
N PRO A 40 23.81 6.91 -26.34
CA PRO A 40 22.64 6.73 -27.19
C PRO A 40 22.84 5.62 -28.25
N LEU A 41 21.90 4.66 -28.32
CA LEU A 41 21.62 3.79 -29.48
C LEU A 41 20.08 3.68 -29.68
N PRO A 42 19.59 3.26 -30.88
CA PRO A 42 18.50 3.97 -31.56
C PRO A 42 17.07 3.52 -31.23
N ASP A 43 16.18 4.48 -31.48
CA ASP A 43 14.74 4.43 -31.80
C ASP A 43 13.77 3.64 -30.90
N ASN A 44 13.89 3.83 -29.58
CA ASN A 44 12.69 3.81 -28.73
C ASN A 44 12.80 4.70 -27.47
N ARG A 45 13.55 5.82 -27.57
CA ARG A 45 13.72 6.76 -26.44
C ARG A 45 12.41 7.42 -26.05
N ASP A 46 11.56 7.74 -27.01
CA ASP A 46 10.27 8.36 -26.75
C ASP A 46 9.27 7.36 -26.17
N ASP A 47 9.30 6.10 -26.62
CA ASP A 47 8.43 5.05 -26.10
C ASP A 47 8.81 4.67 -24.65
N LEU A 48 10.10 4.60 -24.32
CA LEU A 48 10.56 4.39 -22.93
C LEU A 48 10.24 5.60 -22.04
N ARG A 49 10.40 6.83 -22.53
CA ARG A 49 10.01 8.04 -21.76
C ARG A 49 8.51 8.15 -21.59
N GLN A 50 7.73 7.75 -22.59
CA GLN A 50 6.27 7.69 -22.50
C GLN A 50 5.82 6.58 -21.56
N ARG A 51 6.51 5.43 -21.52
CA ARG A 51 6.24 4.36 -20.55
C ARG A 51 6.61 4.77 -19.13
N VAL A 52 7.75 5.42 -18.90
CA VAL A 52 8.10 5.96 -17.58
C VAL A 52 7.11 7.04 -17.16
N LYS A 53 6.74 7.98 -18.05
CA LYS A 53 5.71 8.98 -17.74
C LYS A 53 4.33 8.37 -17.54
N ARG A 54 3.99 7.30 -18.27
CA ARG A 54 2.74 6.58 -18.12
C ARG A 54 2.73 5.76 -16.85
N ASP A 55 3.82 5.12 -16.46
CA ASP A 55 3.99 4.43 -15.19
C ASP A 55 4.01 5.41 -14.02
N GLU A 56 4.58 6.60 -14.18
CA GLU A 56 4.49 7.71 -13.21
C GLU A 56 3.06 8.24 -13.11
N GLN A 57 2.37 8.45 -14.24
CA GLN A 57 0.96 8.86 -14.27
C GLN A 57 -0.01 7.76 -13.83
N ASP A 58 0.32 6.49 -14.03
CA ASP A 58 -0.47 5.33 -13.62
C ASP A 58 -0.18 4.98 -12.15
N ARG A 59 1.04 5.28 -11.64
CA ARG A 59 1.35 5.38 -10.20
C ARG A 59 0.65 6.56 -9.53
N GLU A 60 0.44 7.67 -10.24
CA GLU A 60 -0.41 8.77 -9.75
C GLU A 60 -1.91 8.38 -9.76
N LYS A 61 -2.33 7.45 -10.63
CA LYS A 61 -3.73 7.02 -10.68
C LYS A 61 -4.12 6.09 -9.52
N HIS A 62 -3.21 5.24 -9.03
CA HIS A 62 -3.48 4.37 -7.89
C HIS A 62 -2.18 4.12 -7.08
N PHE A 63 -2.31 3.93 -5.76
CA PHE A 63 -1.27 3.62 -4.77
C PHE A 63 -0.52 4.81 -4.13
N GLY A 64 -1.27 5.84 -3.70
CA GLY A 64 -0.71 6.90 -2.86
C GLY A 64 -1.75 7.68 -2.08
N VAL A 65 -1.27 8.38 -1.05
CA VAL A 65 -2.01 9.44 -0.38
C VAL A 65 -2.24 10.62 -1.34
N LYS A 66 -3.31 11.41 -1.13
CA LYS A 66 -3.63 12.56 -1.98
C LYS A 66 -2.42 13.51 -2.14
N ALA A 67 -2.34 14.15 -3.30
CA ALA A 67 -1.26 15.10 -3.61
C ALA A 67 -1.14 16.19 -2.52
N GLY A 68 0.12 16.51 -2.16
CA GLY A 68 0.43 17.50 -1.12
C GLY A 68 0.47 16.92 0.31
N VAL A 69 0.33 15.61 0.48
CA VAL A 69 0.53 14.91 1.77
C VAL A 69 1.83 14.12 1.71
N ASP A 70 2.71 14.34 2.69
CA ASP A 70 3.88 13.47 2.90
C ASP A 70 3.43 12.16 3.55
N ALA A 71 3.52 11.06 2.81
CA ALA A 71 3.17 9.74 3.29
C ALA A 71 4.04 9.29 4.49
N THR A 72 5.27 9.79 4.63
CA THR A 72 6.18 9.38 5.72
C THR A 72 5.92 10.14 7.03
N ASP A 73 5.13 11.22 6.99
CA ASP A 73 4.74 11.99 8.16
C ASP A 73 3.32 11.63 8.62
N LEU A 74 3.21 10.95 9.78
CA LEU A 74 1.92 10.60 10.36
C LEU A 74 1.00 11.79 10.65
N ALA A 75 1.53 12.99 10.89
CA ALA A 75 0.69 14.18 11.10
C ALA A 75 0.00 14.67 9.83
N GLN A 76 0.47 14.23 8.66
CA GLN A 76 -0.12 14.52 7.36
C GLN A 76 -0.85 13.30 6.80
N ALA A 77 -0.22 12.12 6.81
CA ALA A 77 -0.77 10.88 6.30
C ALA A 77 -1.87 10.28 7.20
N GLY A 78 -1.84 10.56 8.50
CA GLY A 78 -2.78 10.00 9.47
C GLY A 78 -2.56 8.53 9.80
N TRP A 79 -3.10 8.12 10.95
CA TRP A 79 -3.10 6.74 11.42
C TRP A 79 -4.48 6.30 11.91
N GLY A 80 -4.95 5.16 11.44
CA GLY A 80 -6.23 4.58 11.83
C GLY A 80 -6.10 3.13 12.26
N VAL A 81 -7.01 2.69 13.13
CA VAL A 81 -7.15 1.29 13.54
C VAL A 81 -8.56 0.79 13.23
N VAL A 82 -8.64 -0.41 12.66
CA VAL A 82 -9.89 -1.08 12.28
C VAL A 82 -10.00 -2.39 13.03
N PHE A 83 -10.95 -2.46 13.95
CA PHE A 83 -11.19 -3.67 14.71
C PHE A 83 -12.20 -4.57 14.01
N ALA A 84 -12.12 -5.88 14.27
CA ALA A 84 -13.18 -6.80 13.91
C ALA A 84 -14.46 -6.47 14.70
N HIS A 85 -15.62 -6.63 14.07
CA HIS A 85 -16.88 -6.44 14.78
C HIS A 85 -17.05 -7.46 15.90
N GLY A 86 -17.30 -6.97 17.11
CA GLY A 86 -17.41 -7.77 18.33
C GLY A 86 -16.06 -8.30 18.85
N GLU A 87 -14.95 -7.66 18.50
CA GLU A 87 -13.66 -7.94 19.12
C GLU A 87 -13.76 -7.72 20.65
N ASP A 88 -12.96 -8.45 21.42
CA ASP A 88 -12.99 -8.33 22.88
C ASP A 88 -12.55 -6.91 23.31
N PRO A 89 -13.35 -6.17 24.09
CA PRO A 89 -12.94 -4.87 24.63
C PRO A 89 -11.58 -4.90 25.33
N ALA A 90 -11.19 -6.02 25.93
CA ALA A 90 -9.89 -6.20 26.57
C ALA A 90 -8.72 -6.10 25.58
N VAL A 91 -8.90 -6.49 24.31
CA VAL A 91 -7.89 -6.29 23.26
C VAL A 91 -7.68 -4.79 22.99
N ARG A 92 -8.77 -4.02 22.94
CA ARG A 92 -8.68 -2.56 22.75
C ARG A 92 -7.99 -1.88 23.94
N GLU A 93 -8.26 -2.33 25.17
CA GLU A 93 -7.56 -1.82 26.35
C GLU A 93 -6.10 -2.24 26.41
N ALA A 94 -5.77 -3.48 26.05
CA ALA A 94 -4.38 -3.93 25.96
C ALA A 94 -3.58 -3.12 24.94
N LEU A 95 -4.21 -2.72 23.83
CA LEU A 95 -3.61 -1.86 22.80
C LEU A 95 -3.53 -0.38 23.19
N ARG A 96 -4.09 0.04 24.33
CA ARG A 96 -4.14 1.46 24.73
C ARG A 96 -2.79 2.19 24.63
N PRO A 97 -1.65 1.63 25.07
CA PRO A 97 -0.36 2.32 24.95
C PRO A 97 0.03 2.63 23.49
N LEU A 98 -0.22 1.68 22.57
CA LEU A 98 0.02 1.88 21.13
C LEU A 98 -0.95 2.92 20.55
N LEU A 99 -2.23 2.82 20.90
CA LEU A 99 -3.28 3.73 20.43
C LEU A 99 -2.98 5.17 20.84
N ASP A 100 -2.60 5.39 22.09
CA ASP A 100 -2.27 6.71 22.62
C ASP A 100 -1.00 7.28 21.97
N LEU A 101 0.04 6.47 21.78
CA LEU A 101 1.26 6.88 21.08
C LEU A 101 0.95 7.31 19.64
N ARG A 102 0.19 6.50 18.90
CA ARG A 102 -0.15 6.79 17.51
C ARG A 102 -1.08 7.99 17.38
N ARG A 103 -2.00 8.16 18.33
CA ARG A 103 -2.83 9.35 18.42
C ARG A 103 -1.98 10.60 18.58
N ALA A 104 -1.08 10.63 19.57
CA ALA A 104 -0.20 11.77 19.80
C ALA A 104 0.67 12.11 18.57
N GLN A 105 1.10 11.11 17.80
CA GLN A 105 1.87 11.31 16.58
C GLN A 105 1.03 11.83 15.41
N ALA A 106 -0.15 11.25 15.19
CA ALA A 106 -1.01 11.60 14.05
C ALA A 106 -1.73 12.94 14.26
N THR A 107 -2.12 13.27 15.48
CA THR A 107 -2.91 14.48 15.77
C THR A 107 -2.05 15.72 16.07
N ARG A 108 -0.74 15.72 15.73
CA ARG A 108 0.11 16.90 15.96
C ARG A 108 -0.40 18.15 15.24
N THR A 109 -1.05 17.96 14.09
CA THR A 109 -1.55 19.04 13.24
C THR A 109 -3.08 19.07 13.17
N ASP A 110 -3.73 17.92 13.12
CA ASP A 110 -5.19 17.82 12.97
C ASP A 110 -5.72 16.54 13.65
N GLU A 111 -6.74 16.67 14.50
CA GLU A 111 -7.36 15.54 15.20
C GLU A 111 -7.96 14.48 14.26
N ARG A 112 -8.40 14.88 13.05
CA ARG A 112 -8.99 13.98 12.04
C ARG A 112 -8.01 12.95 11.51
N ARG A 113 -6.71 13.19 11.70
CA ARG A 113 -5.62 12.27 11.31
C ARG A 113 -5.59 10.99 12.13
N TYR A 114 -6.33 10.93 13.24
CA TYR A 114 -6.45 9.73 14.04
C TYR A 114 -7.88 9.19 14.03
N ARG A 115 -8.05 7.90 13.73
CA ARG A 115 -9.37 7.24 13.77
C ARG A 115 -9.34 5.86 14.41
N GLU A 116 -10.25 5.62 15.36
CA GLU A 116 -10.55 4.29 15.90
C GLU A 116 -11.88 3.79 15.34
N LEU A 117 -11.85 2.78 14.48
CA LEU A 117 -13.05 2.13 13.93
C LEU A 117 -13.40 0.91 14.78
N TRP A 118 -14.13 1.17 15.87
CA TRP A 118 -14.56 0.20 16.88
C TRP A 118 -16.10 0.08 16.96
N GLY A 119 -16.60 -1.02 17.52
CA GLY A 119 -18.02 -1.21 17.84
C GLY A 119 -18.92 -1.10 16.60
N PRO A 120 -19.84 -0.12 16.51
CA PRO A 120 -20.63 0.11 15.30
C PRO A 120 -19.80 0.48 14.06
N ALA A 121 -18.63 1.09 14.23
CA ALA A 121 -17.75 1.48 13.13
C ALA A 121 -16.80 0.37 12.68
N ALA A 122 -16.63 -0.69 13.47
CA ALA A 122 -15.78 -1.85 13.18
C ALA A 122 -16.08 -2.53 11.83
N TYR A 123 -15.15 -3.34 11.34
CA TYR A 123 -15.34 -4.15 10.13
C TYR A 123 -16.36 -5.27 10.37
N ARG A 124 -17.36 -5.42 9.48
CA ARG A 124 -18.46 -6.36 9.67
C ARG A 124 -18.40 -7.52 8.65
N PRO A 125 -17.96 -8.72 9.05
CA PRO A 125 -17.85 -9.85 8.13
C PRO A 125 -19.20 -10.42 7.67
N LYS A 126 -20.26 -10.32 8.50
CA LYS A 126 -21.55 -11.02 8.29
C LYS A 126 -22.32 -10.64 7.02
N GLU A 127 -21.97 -9.52 6.38
CA GLU A 127 -22.64 -9.05 5.16
C GLU A 127 -21.78 -9.22 3.90
N GLY A 128 -20.60 -9.85 4.00
CA GLY A 128 -19.64 -9.86 2.89
C GLY A 128 -19.18 -8.46 2.53
N GLU A 129 -19.06 -7.58 3.54
CA GLU A 129 -18.69 -6.17 3.36
C GLU A 129 -17.35 -6.07 2.61
N LYS A 130 -17.44 -5.56 1.38
CA LYS A 130 -16.27 -5.26 0.52
C LYS A 130 -15.67 -3.90 0.89
N LYS A 131 -14.44 -3.63 0.44
CA LYS A 131 -13.77 -2.33 0.64
C LYS A 131 -14.70 -1.14 0.40
N ALA A 132 -15.41 -1.14 -0.72
CA ALA A 132 -16.22 0.01 -1.11
C ALA A 132 -17.37 0.31 -0.13
N GLY A 133 -17.99 -0.74 0.43
CA GLY A 133 -19.04 -0.60 1.43
C GLY A 133 -18.49 -0.07 2.76
N PHE A 134 -17.39 -0.66 3.21
CA PHE A 134 -16.70 -0.24 4.43
C PHE A 134 -16.24 1.23 4.38
N LEU A 135 -15.60 1.64 3.29
CA LEU A 135 -15.11 3.02 3.13
C LEU A 135 -16.27 4.02 3.11
N ARG A 136 -17.34 3.75 2.36
CA ARG A 136 -18.54 4.61 2.34
C ARG A 136 -19.17 4.75 3.71
N ARG A 137 -19.35 3.65 4.43
CA ARG A 137 -19.88 3.66 5.81
C ARG A 137 -18.98 4.43 6.76
N SER A 138 -17.68 4.40 6.52
CA SER A 138 -16.69 5.13 7.30
C SER A 138 -16.52 6.59 6.88
N GLY A 139 -17.25 7.07 5.86
CA GLY A 139 -17.20 8.45 5.36
C GLY A 139 -16.10 8.74 4.34
N ALA A 140 -15.48 7.70 3.77
CA ALA A 140 -14.37 7.79 2.84
C ALA A 140 -14.78 7.42 1.41
N ALA A 141 -14.09 8.03 0.44
CA ALA A 141 -14.26 7.70 -0.96
C ALA A 141 -13.65 6.32 -1.27
N PRO A 142 -14.38 5.41 -1.94
CA PRO A 142 -13.85 4.09 -2.29
C PRO A 142 -12.98 4.09 -3.55
N TRP A 143 -12.89 5.23 -4.24
CA TRP A 143 -12.16 5.43 -5.50
C TRP A 143 -11.16 6.58 -5.34
N GLY A 144 -10.11 6.57 -6.16
CA GLY A 144 -9.09 7.61 -6.14
C GLY A 144 -8.03 7.42 -5.03
N PRO A 145 -7.14 8.41 -4.85
CA PRO A 145 -6.10 8.37 -3.82
C PRO A 145 -6.70 8.46 -2.41
N ALA A 146 -5.96 7.99 -1.40
CA ALA A 146 -6.40 8.10 -0.03
C ALA A 146 -6.43 9.57 0.43
N ASP A 147 -7.56 9.99 1.00
CA ASP A 147 -7.71 11.31 1.60
C ASP A 147 -7.67 11.17 3.13
N PRO A 148 -6.56 11.54 3.79
CA PRO A 148 -6.45 11.40 5.23
C PRO A 148 -7.29 12.39 6.04
N ASP A 149 -8.01 13.33 5.40
CA ASP A 149 -9.04 14.13 6.09
C ASP A 149 -10.35 13.32 6.27
N LEU A 150 -10.55 12.28 5.45
CA LEU A 150 -11.69 11.38 5.49
C LEU A 150 -11.33 10.03 6.14
N MET A 151 -10.22 9.43 5.70
CA MET A 151 -9.70 8.16 6.24
C MET A 151 -8.18 8.20 6.27
N PRO A 152 -7.55 8.03 7.44
CA PRO A 152 -6.10 7.92 7.56
C PRO A 152 -5.46 6.96 6.55
N TYR A 153 -4.29 7.33 6.04
CA TYR A 153 -3.57 6.54 5.04
C TYR A 153 -3.04 5.23 5.62
N TYR A 154 -2.48 5.26 6.84
CA TYR A 154 -2.05 4.05 7.53
C TYR A 154 -3.20 3.41 8.28
N LEU A 155 -3.52 2.16 7.97
CA LEU A 155 -4.60 1.41 8.62
C LEU A 155 -4.05 0.14 9.26
N LEU A 156 -4.27 -0.01 10.57
CA LEU A 156 -3.99 -1.24 11.31
C LEU A 156 -5.27 -2.06 11.47
N LEU A 157 -5.31 -3.26 10.90
CA LEU A 157 -6.38 -4.23 11.13
C LEU A 157 -6.10 -5.01 12.42
N VAL A 158 -7.07 -5.04 13.35
CA VAL A 158 -7.01 -5.81 14.59
C VAL A 158 -8.10 -6.86 14.58
N GLY A 159 -7.68 -8.12 14.42
CA GLY A 159 -8.60 -9.26 14.36
C GLY A 159 -8.09 -10.38 13.45
N SER A 160 -8.65 -11.57 13.68
CA SER A 160 -8.25 -12.79 12.96
C SER A 160 -8.60 -12.71 11.48
N PRO A 161 -7.92 -13.47 10.60
CA PRO A 161 -8.25 -13.52 9.18
C PRO A 161 -9.65 -14.08 8.90
N GLU A 162 -10.24 -14.85 9.83
CA GLU A 162 -11.63 -15.32 9.74
C GLU A 162 -12.63 -14.19 9.98
N ARG A 163 -12.30 -13.23 10.85
CA ARG A 163 -13.18 -12.08 11.16
C ARG A 163 -12.94 -10.89 10.23
N ILE A 164 -11.70 -10.70 9.76
CA ILE A 164 -11.34 -9.71 8.75
C ILE A 164 -10.60 -10.45 7.62
N PRO A 165 -11.27 -10.83 6.52
CA PRO A 165 -10.68 -11.62 5.45
C PRO A 165 -9.46 -10.96 4.78
N TYR A 166 -8.51 -11.76 4.30
CA TYR A 166 -7.35 -11.26 3.53
C TYR A 166 -7.74 -10.54 2.25
N VAL A 167 -8.84 -10.95 1.62
CA VAL A 167 -9.37 -10.26 0.42
C VAL A 167 -9.71 -8.81 0.73
N PHE A 168 -10.32 -8.54 1.88
CA PHE A 168 -10.63 -7.17 2.30
C PHE A 168 -9.35 -6.35 2.54
N GLN A 169 -8.34 -6.95 3.19
CA GLN A 169 -7.04 -6.32 3.38
C GLN A 169 -6.37 -5.99 2.05
N TYR A 170 -6.34 -6.95 1.11
CA TYR A 170 -5.75 -6.77 -0.21
C TYR A 170 -6.47 -5.66 -1.00
N GLU A 171 -7.79 -5.61 -0.96
CA GLU A 171 -8.55 -4.53 -1.61
C GLU A 171 -8.19 -3.16 -1.03
N LEU A 172 -8.08 -3.05 0.30
CA LEU A 172 -7.71 -1.80 0.98
C LEU A 172 -6.28 -1.36 0.66
N ASP A 173 -5.33 -2.30 0.57
CA ASP A 173 -3.91 -2.04 0.31
C ASP A 173 -3.66 -1.45 -1.10
N VAL A 174 -4.70 -1.42 -1.94
CA VAL A 174 -4.68 -0.69 -3.22
C VAL A 174 -4.61 0.83 -3.04
N GLN A 175 -5.13 1.35 -1.93
CA GLN A 175 -5.23 2.80 -1.67
C GLN A 175 -4.55 3.23 -0.39
N TYR A 176 -4.45 2.33 0.60
CA TYR A 176 -3.97 2.60 1.95
C TYR A 176 -2.73 1.76 2.23
N ALA A 177 -1.96 2.15 3.24
CA ALA A 177 -0.88 1.31 3.78
C ALA A 177 -1.46 0.44 4.91
N VAL A 178 -1.67 -0.86 4.64
CA VAL A 178 -2.43 -1.73 5.54
C VAL A 178 -1.53 -2.71 6.28
N GLY A 179 -1.53 -2.62 7.62
CA GLY A 179 -0.94 -3.62 8.51
C GLY A 179 -2.02 -4.48 9.17
N ARG A 180 -1.64 -5.66 9.66
CA ARG A 180 -2.49 -6.49 10.52
C ARG A 180 -1.76 -6.85 11.80
N LEU A 181 -2.48 -6.77 12.92
CA LEU A 181 -2.06 -7.31 14.20
C LEU A 181 -3.12 -8.29 14.69
N TRP A 182 -2.71 -9.53 14.92
CA TRP A 182 -3.55 -10.54 15.52
C TRP A 182 -2.73 -11.48 16.37
N PHE A 183 -3.15 -11.64 17.62
CA PHE A 183 -2.64 -12.63 18.55
C PHE A 183 -3.78 -13.53 19.04
N PRO A 184 -3.49 -14.80 19.34
CA PRO A 184 -4.45 -15.74 19.92
C PRO A 184 -5.00 -15.33 21.29
N THR A 185 -4.22 -14.62 22.13
CA THR A 185 -4.65 -14.23 23.48
C THR A 185 -4.51 -12.72 23.73
N VAL A 186 -5.27 -12.20 24.70
CA VAL A 186 -5.33 -10.77 25.01
C VAL A 186 -4.01 -10.27 25.61
N GLU A 187 -3.35 -11.10 26.41
CA GLU A 187 -2.11 -10.75 27.11
C GLU A 187 -0.98 -10.40 26.14
N GLN A 188 -1.00 -11.01 24.95
CA GLN A 188 -0.02 -10.78 23.89
C GLN A 188 -0.14 -9.39 23.24
N TYR A 189 -1.23 -8.67 23.49
CA TYR A 189 -1.40 -7.29 23.02
C TYR A 189 -0.81 -6.25 23.97
N ALA A 190 -0.47 -6.62 25.21
CA ALA A 190 -0.09 -5.68 26.28
C ALA A 190 1.43 -5.48 26.46
N HIS A 191 2.22 -5.65 25.39
CA HIS A 191 3.69 -5.60 25.43
C HIS A 191 4.29 -4.22 25.13
#